data_AF-A0A2N0ZH84-F1
#
_entry.id   AF-A0A2N0ZH84-F1
#
_cell.length_a   1.000
_cell.length_b   1.000
_cell.length_c   1.000
_cell.angle_alpha   90.00
_cell.angle_beta   90.00
_cell.angle_gamma   90.00
#
_symmetry.space_group_name_H-M   'P 1'
#
loop_
_entity.id
_entity.type
_entity.pdbx_description
1 polymer ?
#
loop_
_entity_poly.entity_id
_entity_poly.type
_entity_poly.pdbx_seq_one_letter_code
_entity_poly.pdbx_strand_id
1 'polypeptide(L)' 'MEKQIDQEKISTIVSTLKQLEYGCVTVTVHDGEITQIDITEKKRFALKKKAVVKK' A
#
# COMPACT_ATOMS: atom_id res chain seq x y z
N MET A 1 -8.04 -1.12 30.65
CA MET A 1 -8.34 -0.07 29.66
C MET A 1 -8.17 -0.71 28.30
N GLU A 2 -9.27 -1.00 27.60
CA GLU A 2 -9.22 -1.57 26.26
C GLU A 2 -8.63 -0.51 25.31
N LYS A 3 -7.56 -0.86 24.59
CA LYS A 3 -6.99 0.03 23.58
C LYS A 3 -7.98 0.08 22.43
N GLN A 4 -8.74 1.18 22.33
CA GLN A 4 -9.58 1.43 21.17
C GLN A 4 -8.67 1.66 19.97
N ILE A 5 -8.72 0.75 19.01
CA ILE A 5 -8.06 0.97 17.73
C ILE A 5 -8.90 1.99 16.96
N ASP A 6 -8.22 3.04 16.52
CA ASP A 6 -8.81 4.17 15.81
C ASP A 6 -9.44 3.69 14.48
N GLN A 7 -10.77 3.59 14.46
CA GLN A 7 -11.52 3.02 13.34
C GLN A 7 -11.35 3.83 12.06
N GLU A 8 -11.12 5.14 12.15
CA GLU A 8 -10.88 5.99 10.98
C GLU A 8 -9.54 5.65 10.31
N LYS A 9 -8.49 5.43 11.11
CA LYS A 9 -7.17 5.01 10.61
C LYS A 9 -7.27 3.64 9.93
N ILE A 10 -8.01 2.69 10.51
CA ILE A 10 -8.26 1.39 9.87
C ILE A 10 -9.01 1.56 8.55
N SER A 11 -10.09 2.36 8.53
CA SER A 11 -10.90 2.58 7.32
C SER A 11 -10.06 3.16 6.18
N THR A 12 -9.13 4.05 6.52
CA THR A 12 -8.17 4.62 5.57
C THR A 12 -7.29 3.54 4.97
N ILE A 13 -6.64 2.71 5.80
CA ILE A 13 -5.78 1.60 5.33
C ILE A 13 -6.55 0.66 4.39
N VAL A 14 -7.77 0.27 4.77
CA VAL A 14 -8.61 -0.62 3.97
C VAL A 14 -8.98 0.03 2.63
N SER A 15 -9.31 1.32 2.63
CA SER A 15 -9.67 2.05 1.41
C SER A 15 -8.48 2.18 0.47
N THR A 16 -7.29 2.47 1.00
CA THR A 16 -6.05 2.50 0.21
C THR A 16 -5.76 1.14 -0.41
N LEU A 17 -5.84 0.05 0.37
CA LEU A 17 -5.57 -1.30 -0.12
C LEU A 17 -6.52 -1.71 -1.27
N LYS A 18 -7.76 -1.22 -1.27
CA LYS A 18 -8.72 -1.48 -2.35
C LYS A 18 -8.40 -0.75 -3.65
N GLN A 19 -7.75 0.41 -3.55
CA GLN A 19 -7.43 1.26 -4.70
C GLN A 19 -6.02 1.01 -5.25
N LEU A 20 -5.14 0.43 -4.44
CA LEU A 20 -3.74 0.21 -4.79
C LEU A 20 -3.58 -0.91 -5.82
N GLU A 21 -3.34 -0.54 -7.08
CA GLU A 21 -3.11 -1.53 -8.15
C GLU A 21 -1.75 -2.26 -7.99
N TYR A 22 -0.70 -1.54 -7.61
CA TYR A 22 0.62 -2.11 -7.36
C TYR A 22 1.42 -1.19 -6.44
N GLY A 23 1.93 -1.71 -5.32
CA GLY A 23 2.60 -0.89 -4.32
C GLY A 23 2.68 -1.57 -2.96
N CYS A 24 2.85 -0.76 -1.91
CA CYS A 24 2.80 -1.21 -0.52
C CYS A 24 2.21 -0.13 0.40
N VAL A 25 1.56 -0.56 1.47
CA VAL A 25 1.15 0.30 2.58
C VAL A 25 1.98 -0.10 3.80
N THR A 26 2.68 0.85 4.40
CA THR A 26 3.50 0.64 5.60
C THR A 26 2.84 1.37 6.76
N VAL A 27 2.52 0.63 7.83
CA VAL A 27 1.86 1.18 9.03
C VAL A 27 2.85 1.12 10.17
N THR A 28 3.09 2.28 10.79
CA THR A 28 3.96 2.39 11.96
C THR A 28 3.09 2.55 13.21
N VAL A 29 3.33 1.70 14.19
CA VAL A 29 2.58 1.66 15.46
C VAL A 29 3.54 1.92 16.60
N HIS A 30 3.21 2.92 17.44
CA HIS A 30 3.92 3.19 18.69
C HIS A 30 2.92 3.24 19.83
N ASP A 31 3.27 2.60 20.94
CA ASP A 31 2.43 2.50 22.14
C ASP A 31 1.02 1.89 21.90
N GLY A 32 0.87 1.12 20.83
CA GLY A 32 -0.43 0.54 20.44
C GLY A 32 -1.35 1.51 19.70
N GLU A 33 -0.86 2.69 19.32
CA GLU A 33 -1.53 3.61 18.42
C GLU A 33 -0.82 3.69 17.08
N ILE A 34 -1.59 3.75 16.00
CA ILE A 34 -1.05 3.99 14.66
C ILE A 34 -0.59 5.45 14.60
N THR A 35 0.71 5.66 14.47
CA THR A 35 1.31 7.00 14.41
C THR A 35 1.59 7.43 12.97
N GLN A 36 1.81 6.48 12.06
CA GLN A 36 2.09 6.80 10.65
C GLN A 36 1.49 5.74 9.71
N ILE A 37 1.07 6.21 8.54
CA ILE A 37 0.64 5.39 7.41
C ILE A 37 1.35 5.94 6.18
N ASP A 38 2.26 5.16 5.61
CA ASP A 38 2.92 5.45 4.34
C ASP A 38 2.29 4.61 3.22
N ILE A 39 1.98 5.24 2.10
CA ILE A 39 1.36 4.60 0.94
C ILE A 39 2.29 4.82 -0.23
N THR A 40 2.91 3.73 -0.69
CA THR A 40 3.82 3.76 -1.82
C THR A 40 3.17 3.08 -3.01
N GLU A 41 2.79 3.86 -4.02
CA GLU A 41 2.34 3.36 -5.31
C GLU A 41 3.52 3.11 -6.26
N LYS A 42 3.49 2.01 -6.99
CA LYS A 42 4.54 1.64 -7.93
C LYS A 42 3.91 1.45 -9.31
N LYS A 43 4.38 2.20 -10.30
CA LYS A 43 3.97 2.01 -11.68
C LYS A 43 4.99 1.14 -12.41
N ARG A 44 4.60 -0.07 -12.80
CA ARG A 44 5.46 -0.93 -13.61
C ARG A 44 5.33 -0.52 -15.07
N PHE A 45 6.40 0.05 -15.64
CA PHE A 45 6.50 0.21 -17.07
C PHE A 45 6.78 -1.16 -17.69
N ALA A 46 5.91 -1.60 -18.60
CA ALA A 46 6.15 -2.82 -19.34
C ALA A 46 7.50 -2.68 -20.07
N LEU A 47 8.40 -3.62 -19.84
CA LEU A 47 9.58 -3.75 -20.69
C LEU A 47 9.05 -4.02 -22.10
N LYS A 48 9.28 -3.11 -23.04
CA LYS A 48 8.97 -3.35 -24.45
C LYS A 48 9.59 -4.69 -24.80
N LYS A 49 8.77 -5.74 -24.97
CA LYS A 49 9.24 -7.02 -25.49
C LYS A 49 10.00 -6.68 -26.76
N LYS A 50 11.33 -6.83 -26.77
CA LYS A 50 12.08 -6.82 -28.02
C LYS A 50 11.39 -7.88 -28.86
N ALA A 51 10.70 -7.45 -29.92
CA ALA A 51 10.15 -8.35 -30.90
C ALA A 51 11.29 -9.30 -31.25
N VAL A 52 11.13 -10.58 -30.91
CA VAL A 52 12.07 -11.61 -31.31
C VAL A 52 12.02 -11.59 -32.83
N VAL A 53 13.03 -10.96 -33.44
CA VAL A 53 13.21 -10.93 -34.88
C VAL A 53 13.45 -12.38 -35.29
N LYS A 54 12.51 -12.93 -36.06
CA LYS A 54 12.53 -14.29 -36.59
C LYS A 54 13.84 -14.55 -37.35
N LYS A 55 14.42 -15.74 -37.15
CA LYS A 55 15.28 -16.41 -38.14
C LYS A 55 14.61 -17.73 -38.49
#